data_AF-A0A5J6XIP0-F1
#
_entry.id   AF-A0A5J6XIP0-F1
#
_cell.length_a   1.000
_cell.length_b   1.000
_cell.length_c   1.000
_cell.angle_alpha   90.00
_cell.angle_beta   90.00
_cell.angle_gamma   90.00
#
_symmetry.space_group_name_H-M   'P 1'
#
loop_
_entity.id
_entity.type
_entity.pdbx_description
1 polymer ?
#
loop_
_entity_poly.entity_id
_entity_poly.type
_entity_poly.pdbx_seq_one_letter_code
_entity_poly.pdbx_strand_id
1 'polypeptide(L)'
;MKEGNSMTEKRIDSSKVKKIPEVEKADEECTLYTPNTWFGNAILHRAILFATKAHQGQTRKGTDIPYISHPFEVAQILTSAGCNTALIIAGLLHDVLEDTDETSDAIENEFGPLVLSLIQSNSEDKSRSWEERKQHTIDYMTESASFEELLLACADKLSNLRSIKADYIECGDELWTRFNRGKEQQSWYYSRLIDAFAPLHEYDMYWEISNLYTDIFVTYYREFNEGAEIIYQTNGQETYFYHEDNCQWIPIMLDEWEKIQPTLTAISKREALEMENRLREDYPSPMCLLRHQRDPNMIVLYAKKLLREGHSPRLFADLWNNMGGGIPAHTLRAIECAFLALYEQKDQ
;
A
#
# COMPACT_ATOMS: atom_id res chain seq x y z
N MET A 1 -50.03 16.05 23.64
CA MET A 1 -48.58 16.01 23.36
C MET A 1 -48.19 14.58 23.09
N LYS A 2 -47.67 14.37 21.87
CA LYS A 2 -46.88 13.27 21.30
C LYS A 2 -47.02 11.85 21.87
N GLU A 3 -47.61 11.03 21.00
CA GLU A 3 -47.62 9.58 20.94
C GLU A 3 -46.21 9.00 20.66
N GLY A 4 -46.01 7.76 21.08
CA GLY A 4 -44.80 6.98 20.80
C GLY A 4 -44.73 6.53 19.35
N ASN A 5 -43.51 6.22 18.90
CA ASN A 5 -43.35 5.42 17.69
C ASN A 5 -42.15 4.47 17.81
N SER A 6 -42.48 3.20 17.58
CA SER A 6 -41.62 2.02 17.47
C SER A 6 -40.74 2.14 16.23
N MET A 7 -39.41 2.04 16.38
CA MET A 7 -38.51 1.92 15.23
C MET A 7 -38.65 0.52 14.62
N THR A 8 -39.36 0.45 13.50
CA THR A 8 -39.45 -0.70 12.62
C THR A 8 -38.18 -0.83 11.78
N GLU A 9 -37.71 -2.08 11.65
CA GLU A 9 -36.68 -2.51 10.71
C GLU A 9 -37.03 -2.05 9.29
N LYS A 10 -36.19 -1.18 8.71
CA LYS A 10 -36.25 -0.88 7.27
C LYS A 10 -35.60 -2.03 6.51
N ARG A 11 -36.43 -3.00 6.08
CA ARG A 11 -36.11 -3.89 4.96
C ARG A 11 -35.72 -3.03 3.75
N ILE A 12 -34.56 -3.32 3.17
CA ILE A 12 -34.12 -2.75 1.90
C ILE A 12 -35.10 -3.23 0.83
N ASP A 13 -35.83 -2.29 0.25
CA ASP A 13 -36.74 -2.53 -0.88
C ASP A 13 -35.90 -2.79 -2.14
N SER A 14 -35.74 -4.06 -2.49
CA SER A 14 -35.00 -4.53 -3.68
C SER A 14 -35.66 -4.13 -5.01
N SER A 15 -36.81 -3.44 -4.99
CA SER A 15 -37.48 -2.93 -6.20
C SER A 15 -36.95 -1.58 -6.70
N LYS A 16 -35.98 -0.95 -6.02
CA LYS A 16 -35.36 0.33 -6.40
C LYS A 16 -33.91 0.25 -6.89
N VAL A 17 -33.39 -0.94 -7.15
CA VAL A 17 -32.15 -1.09 -7.92
C VAL A 17 -32.47 -0.71 -9.36
N LYS A 18 -32.04 0.49 -9.80
CA LYS A 18 -32.05 0.85 -11.22
C LYS A 18 -31.20 -0.20 -11.95
N LYS A 19 -31.86 -1.05 -12.74
CA LYS A 19 -31.19 -1.96 -13.67
C LYS A 19 -30.22 -1.15 -14.53
N ILE A 20 -28.97 -1.61 -14.58
CA ILE A 20 -27.98 -1.19 -15.57
C ILE A 20 -28.63 -1.40 -16.94
N PRO A 21 -28.61 -0.43 -17.87
CA PRO A 21 -29.24 -0.62 -19.18
C PRO A 21 -28.54 -1.78 -19.89
N GLU A 22 -29.33 -2.75 -20.39
CA GLU A 22 -28.86 -3.69 -21.40
C GLU A 22 -28.38 -2.89 -22.60
N VAL A 23 -27.15 -3.17 -23.05
CA VAL A 23 -26.54 -2.54 -24.21
C VAL A 23 -27.32 -2.94 -25.45
N GLU A 24 -28.26 -2.08 -25.86
CA GLU A 24 -28.92 -2.17 -27.16
C GLU A 24 -27.94 -1.82 -28.27
N LYS A 25 -28.03 -2.62 -29.34
CA LYS A 25 -27.17 -2.65 -30.52
C LYS A 25 -26.97 -1.28 -31.15
N ALA A 26 -25.71 -0.92 -31.41
CA ALA A 26 -25.32 0.14 -32.32
C ALA A 26 -24.27 -0.37 -33.32
N ASP A 27 -24.70 -0.34 -34.58
CA ASP A 27 -24.03 -0.19 -35.86
C ASP A 27 -22.96 -1.20 -36.34
N GLU A 28 -23.33 -1.86 -37.44
CA GLU A 28 -22.60 -2.87 -38.20
C GLU A 28 -21.43 -2.27 -38.99
N GLU A 29 -20.29 -1.94 -38.36
CA GLU A 29 -19.01 -1.77 -39.09
C GLU A 29 -17.75 -1.84 -38.20
N CYS A 30 -17.57 -2.89 -37.39
CA CYS A 30 -16.26 -3.21 -36.80
C CYS A 30 -16.16 -4.69 -36.41
N THR A 31 -15.80 -5.55 -37.35
CA THR A 31 -15.54 -6.97 -37.12
C THR A 31 -14.14 -7.19 -36.54
N LEU A 32 -13.96 -6.87 -35.24
CA LEU A 32 -12.79 -7.29 -34.45
C LEU A 32 -13.22 -7.70 -33.04
N TYR A 33 -14.01 -8.77 -32.94
CA TYR A 33 -14.17 -9.52 -31.69
C TYR A 33 -13.47 -10.87 -31.85
N THR A 34 -12.22 -10.93 -31.41
CA THR A 34 -11.63 -12.17 -30.90
C THR A 34 -11.22 -11.93 -29.44
N PRO A 35 -11.30 -12.95 -28.57
CA PRO A 35 -11.00 -12.79 -27.15
C PRO A 35 -9.51 -12.48 -26.93
N ASN A 36 -9.22 -11.39 -26.23
CA ASN A 36 -8.01 -11.13 -25.43
C ASN A 36 -6.70 -11.81 -25.87
N THR A 37 -6.20 -11.49 -27.06
CA THR A 37 -4.79 -11.73 -27.39
C THR A 37 -4.19 -10.47 -28.00
N TRP A 38 -3.07 -9.99 -27.45
CA TRP A 38 -2.37 -8.78 -27.91
C TRP A 38 -2.10 -8.80 -29.43
N PHE A 39 -1.85 -10.00 -29.97
CA PHE A 39 -1.55 -10.24 -31.37
C PHE A 39 -2.75 -10.12 -32.33
N GLY A 40 -3.99 -10.16 -31.82
CA GLY A 40 -5.20 -9.94 -32.63
C GLY A 40 -5.56 -8.46 -32.79
N ASN A 41 -4.89 -7.57 -32.04
CA ASN A 41 -5.21 -6.15 -32.01
C ASN A 41 -4.16 -5.33 -32.77
N ALA A 42 -4.54 -4.87 -33.97
CA ALA A 42 -3.66 -4.15 -34.88
C ALA A 42 -3.12 -2.82 -34.32
N ILE A 43 -3.79 -2.17 -33.37
CA ILE A 43 -3.28 -0.93 -32.76
C ILE A 43 -2.25 -1.22 -31.66
N LEU A 44 -2.43 -2.28 -30.87
CA LEU A 44 -1.43 -2.73 -29.88
C LEU A 44 -0.13 -3.18 -30.55
N HIS A 45 -0.23 -3.95 -31.64
CA HIS A 45 0.94 -4.37 -32.39
C HIS A 45 1.73 -3.17 -32.95
N ARG A 46 1.04 -2.12 -33.39
CA ARG A 46 1.68 -0.86 -33.80
C ARG A 46 2.38 -0.15 -32.65
N ALA A 47 1.73 -0.03 -31.50
CA ALA A 47 2.33 0.56 -30.30
C ALA A 47 3.60 -0.18 -29.86
N ILE A 48 3.59 -1.51 -29.91
CA ILE A 48 4.76 -2.35 -29.62
C ILE A 48 5.91 -2.04 -30.58
N LEU A 49 5.66 -2.00 -31.89
CA LEU A 49 6.68 -1.70 -32.89
C LEU A 49 7.22 -0.27 -32.72
N PHE A 50 6.33 0.69 -32.43
CA PHE A 50 6.68 2.08 -32.17
C PHE A 50 7.63 2.19 -30.97
N ALA A 51 7.23 1.66 -29.80
CA ALA A 51 8.05 1.65 -28.59
C ALA A 51 9.40 0.95 -28.80
N THR A 52 9.40 -0.21 -29.48
CA THR A 52 10.62 -0.99 -29.75
C THR A 52 11.61 -0.21 -30.60
N LYS A 53 11.12 0.51 -31.61
CA LYS A 53 11.95 1.34 -32.48
C LYS A 53 12.45 2.58 -31.75
N ALA A 54 11.58 3.25 -30.98
CA ALA A 54 11.92 4.47 -30.26
C ALA A 54 13.02 4.23 -29.22
N HIS A 55 12.95 3.11 -28.48
CA HIS A 55 13.96 2.73 -27.47
C HIS A 55 15.10 1.85 -28.01
N GLN A 56 15.29 1.78 -29.34
CA GLN A 56 16.30 0.92 -29.93
C GLN A 56 17.71 1.28 -29.44
N GLY A 57 18.44 0.30 -28.90
CA GLY A 57 19.80 0.48 -28.39
C GLY A 57 19.89 1.02 -26.97
N GLN A 58 18.76 1.35 -26.33
CA GLN A 58 18.72 1.73 -24.92
C GLN A 58 18.70 0.50 -24.01
N THR A 59 19.34 0.60 -22.85
CA THR A 59 19.29 -0.42 -21.80
C THR A 59 18.77 0.15 -20.49
N ARG A 60 18.23 -0.74 -19.64
CA ARG A 60 17.87 -0.40 -18.26
C ARG A 60 19.13 0.05 -17.50
N LYS A 61 18.95 1.07 -16.67
CA LYS A 61 20.04 1.76 -15.98
C LYS A 61 20.98 0.81 -15.23
N GLY A 62 22.25 0.78 -15.64
CA GLY A 62 23.27 -0.03 -14.98
C GLY A 62 23.20 -1.53 -15.30
N THR A 63 22.48 -1.93 -16.35
CA THR A 63 22.34 -3.33 -16.78
C THR A 63 22.46 -3.46 -18.31
N ASP A 64 22.60 -4.69 -18.80
CA ASP A 64 22.56 -5.02 -20.24
C ASP A 64 21.14 -5.37 -20.74
N ILE A 65 20.11 -5.22 -19.90
CA ILE A 65 18.73 -5.56 -20.25
C ILE A 65 18.17 -4.48 -21.19
N PRO A 66 17.63 -4.84 -22.36
CA PRO A 66 17.01 -3.87 -23.27
C PRO A 66 15.89 -3.06 -22.59
N TYR A 67 15.88 -1.74 -22.81
CA TYR A 67 14.93 -0.84 -22.15
C TYR A 67 13.48 -1.22 -22.44
N ILE A 68 13.20 -1.71 -23.65
CA ILE A 68 11.88 -2.17 -24.08
C ILE A 68 11.26 -3.25 -23.18
N SER A 69 12.04 -3.93 -22.34
CA SER A 69 11.48 -4.80 -21.30
C SER A 69 10.57 -4.03 -20.32
N HIS A 70 10.85 -2.74 -20.05
CA HIS A 70 10.03 -1.89 -19.19
C HIS A 70 8.63 -1.67 -19.72
N PRO A 71 8.43 -1.07 -20.92
CA PRO A 71 7.09 -0.66 -21.30
C PRO A 71 6.22 -1.89 -21.59
N PHE A 72 6.85 -3.01 -22.00
CA PHE A 72 6.17 -4.30 -22.07
C PHE A 72 5.68 -4.81 -20.72
N GLU A 73 6.50 -4.75 -19.67
CA GLU A 73 6.07 -5.15 -18.33
C GLU A 73 4.95 -4.25 -17.81
N VAL A 74 5.03 -2.93 -18.01
CA VAL A 74 3.98 -1.97 -17.66
C VAL A 74 2.66 -2.33 -18.35
N ALA A 75 2.71 -2.57 -19.66
CA ALA A 75 1.54 -2.97 -20.44
C ALA A 75 0.98 -4.34 -20.01
N GLN A 76 1.84 -5.28 -19.61
CA GLN A 76 1.44 -6.58 -19.06
C GLN A 76 0.72 -6.42 -17.71
N ILE A 77 1.23 -5.56 -16.82
CA ILE A 77 0.61 -5.24 -15.53
C ILE A 77 -0.79 -4.66 -15.76
N LEU A 78 -0.91 -3.65 -16.64
CA LEU A 78 -2.19 -3.02 -16.99
C LEU A 78 -3.18 -4.01 -17.62
N THR A 79 -2.70 -4.89 -18.51
CA THR A 79 -3.52 -5.95 -19.09
C THR A 79 -4.04 -6.91 -18.02
N SER A 80 -3.18 -7.31 -17.08
CA SER A 80 -3.55 -8.22 -16.00
C SER A 80 -4.56 -7.61 -15.04
N ALA A 81 -4.53 -6.28 -14.89
CA ALA A 81 -5.53 -5.50 -14.17
C ALA A 81 -6.85 -5.27 -14.94
N GLY A 82 -6.99 -5.81 -16.16
CA GLY A 82 -8.21 -5.67 -16.95
C GLY A 82 -8.43 -4.27 -17.54
N CYS A 83 -7.35 -3.49 -17.70
CA CYS A 83 -7.42 -2.14 -18.26
C CYS A 83 -7.84 -2.15 -19.73
N ASN A 84 -8.39 -1.03 -20.20
CA ASN A 84 -8.75 -0.88 -21.61
C ASN A 84 -7.51 -0.74 -22.52
N THR A 85 -7.72 -0.93 -23.82
CA THR A 85 -6.66 -0.88 -24.83
C THR A 85 -5.89 0.45 -24.85
N ALA A 86 -6.56 1.59 -24.64
CA ALA A 86 -5.91 2.90 -24.69
C ALA A 86 -4.90 3.06 -23.55
N LEU A 87 -5.26 2.62 -22.34
CA LEU A 87 -4.36 2.65 -21.19
C LEU A 87 -3.18 1.68 -21.35
N ILE A 88 -3.40 0.50 -21.93
CA ILE A 88 -2.32 -0.45 -22.24
C ILE A 88 -1.34 0.14 -23.27
N ILE A 89 -1.85 0.83 -24.30
CA ILE A 89 -1.03 1.54 -25.28
C ILE A 89 -0.25 2.67 -24.59
N ALA A 90 -0.89 3.45 -23.71
CA ALA A 90 -0.20 4.47 -22.94
C ALA A 90 0.94 3.86 -22.10
N GLY A 91 0.74 2.70 -21.47
CA GLY A 91 1.79 1.96 -20.77
C GLY A 91 2.98 1.56 -21.66
N LEU A 92 2.73 1.12 -22.90
CA LEU A 92 3.79 0.81 -23.88
C LEU A 92 4.59 2.05 -24.29
N LEU A 93 3.99 3.24 -24.23
CA LEU A 93 4.54 4.47 -24.80
C LEU A 93 4.91 5.53 -23.75
N HIS A 94 4.72 5.25 -22.45
CA HIS A 94 4.77 6.27 -21.40
C HIS A 94 6.10 7.03 -21.31
N ASP A 95 7.22 6.39 -21.59
CA ASP A 95 8.55 7.02 -21.57
C ASP A 95 9.01 7.56 -22.93
N VAL A 96 8.23 7.33 -24.00
CA VAL A 96 8.69 7.64 -25.36
C VAL A 96 8.90 9.14 -25.55
N LEU A 97 8.04 9.98 -25.00
CA LEU A 97 8.22 11.44 -25.03
C LEU A 97 9.37 11.94 -24.17
N GLU A 98 9.75 11.19 -23.13
CA GLU A 98 10.76 11.60 -22.18
C GLU A 98 12.18 11.20 -22.61
N ASP A 99 12.32 10.00 -23.17
CA ASP A 99 13.60 9.32 -23.32
C ASP A 99 13.97 9.04 -24.78
N THR A 100 13.21 9.59 -25.74
CA THR A 100 13.46 9.47 -27.19
C THR A 100 13.23 10.79 -27.92
N ASP A 101 13.53 10.83 -29.22
CA ASP A 101 13.31 12.00 -30.07
C ASP A 101 11.89 12.07 -30.70
N GLU A 102 10.99 11.16 -30.30
CA GLU A 102 9.60 11.13 -30.79
C GLU A 102 8.77 12.31 -30.25
N THR A 103 7.75 12.72 -31.01
CA THR A 103 6.96 13.93 -30.71
C THR A 103 5.53 13.61 -30.28
N SER A 104 4.93 14.51 -29.50
CA SER A 104 3.50 14.46 -29.15
C SER A 104 2.62 14.31 -30.40
N ASP A 105 2.94 15.04 -31.48
CA ASP A 105 2.21 14.97 -32.75
C ASP A 105 2.28 13.56 -33.37
N ALA A 106 3.43 12.88 -33.30
CA ALA A 106 3.57 11.52 -33.81
C ALA A 106 2.66 10.55 -33.05
N ILE A 107 2.65 10.65 -31.72
CA ILE A 107 1.82 9.81 -30.85
C ILE A 107 0.32 10.10 -31.07
N GLU A 108 -0.08 11.37 -31.11
CA GLU A 108 -1.49 11.73 -31.31
C GLU A 108 -2.00 11.28 -32.68
N ASN A 109 -1.20 11.45 -33.73
CA ASN A 109 -1.60 11.03 -35.08
C ASN A 109 -1.74 9.50 -35.21
N GLU A 110 -0.93 8.73 -34.50
CA GLU A 110 -0.93 7.26 -34.61
C GLU A 110 -1.89 6.57 -33.61
N PHE A 111 -2.02 7.10 -32.40
CA PHE A 111 -2.74 6.46 -31.29
C PHE A 111 -3.89 7.29 -30.71
N GLY A 112 -4.02 8.56 -31.11
CA GLY A 112 -5.11 9.44 -30.74
C GLY A 112 -4.85 10.29 -29.49
N PRO A 113 -5.69 11.31 -29.25
CA PRO A 113 -5.49 12.32 -28.21
C PRO A 113 -5.60 11.74 -26.79
N LEU A 114 -6.42 10.71 -26.58
CA LEU A 114 -6.57 10.07 -25.27
C LEU A 114 -5.28 9.37 -24.82
N VAL A 115 -4.59 8.69 -25.73
CA VAL A 115 -3.31 8.04 -25.43
C VAL A 115 -2.26 9.10 -25.13
N LEU A 116 -2.20 10.17 -25.93
CA LEU A 116 -1.29 11.28 -25.69
C LEU A 116 -1.52 11.92 -24.32
N SER A 117 -2.78 12.17 -23.94
CA SER A 117 -3.08 12.80 -22.64
C SER A 117 -2.63 11.94 -21.46
N LEU A 118 -2.83 10.62 -21.52
CA LEU A 118 -2.38 9.68 -20.48
C LEU A 118 -0.85 9.60 -20.37
N ILE A 119 -0.13 9.75 -21.48
CA ILE A 119 1.34 9.77 -21.46
C ILE A 119 1.82 11.08 -20.83
N GLN A 120 1.26 12.21 -21.25
CA GLN A 120 1.65 13.53 -20.77
C GLN A 120 1.38 13.75 -19.28
N SER A 121 0.30 13.17 -18.73
CA SER A 121 -0.01 13.25 -17.30
C SER A 121 1.02 12.54 -16.42
N ASN A 122 1.78 11.60 -16.98
CA ASN A 122 2.84 10.87 -16.27
C ASN A 122 4.24 11.43 -16.55
N SER A 123 4.36 12.46 -17.40
CA SER A 123 5.65 13.05 -17.75
C SER A 123 6.09 14.16 -16.78
N GLU A 124 7.40 14.27 -16.53
CA GLU A 124 7.99 15.24 -15.61
C GLU A 124 8.73 16.38 -16.33
N ASP A 125 8.62 17.60 -15.80
CA ASP A 125 9.39 18.77 -16.28
C ASP A 125 10.86 18.68 -15.88
N LYS A 126 11.69 18.10 -16.76
CA LYS A 126 13.15 17.89 -16.57
C LYS A 126 13.96 19.17 -16.33
N SER A 127 13.37 20.38 -16.44
CA SER A 127 14.05 21.65 -16.11
C SER A 127 14.14 21.91 -14.59
N ARG A 128 13.31 21.24 -13.78
CA ARG A 128 13.23 21.42 -12.32
C ARG A 128 14.13 20.46 -11.55
N SER A 129 14.37 20.77 -10.27
CA SER A 129 15.11 19.86 -9.39
C SER A 129 14.40 18.51 -9.25
N TRP A 130 15.15 17.49 -8.81
CA TRP A 130 14.58 16.15 -8.63
C TRP A 130 13.47 16.16 -7.57
N GLU A 131 13.69 16.88 -6.47
CA GLU A 131 12.76 17.03 -5.36
C GLU A 131 11.46 17.72 -5.79
N GLU A 132 11.56 18.82 -6.56
CA GLU A 132 10.38 19.53 -7.07
C GLU A 132 9.56 18.68 -8.04
N ARG A 133 10.23 17.92 -8.93
CA ARG A 133 9.53 17.01 -9.85
C ARG A 133 8.80 15.92 -9.09
N LYS A 134 9.48 15.25 -8.15
CA LYS A 134 8.89 14.15 -7.38
C LYS A 134 7.76 14.62 -6.47
N GLN A 135 7.90 15.78 -5.83
CA GLN A 135 6.82 16.38 -5.05
C GLN A 135 5.61 16.72 -5.94
N HIS A 136 5.84 17.31 -7.12
CA HIS A 136 4.76 17.60 -8.05
C HIS A 136 3.99 16.34 -8.48
N THR A 137 4.71 15.25 -8.79
CA THR A 137 4.08 13.96 -9.10
C THR A 137 3.27 13.43 -7.92
N ILE A 138 3.81 13.49 -6.68
CA ILE A 138 3.09 13.06 -5.48
C ILE A 138 1.79 13.87 -5.31
N ASP A 139 1.87 15.20 -5.40
CA ASP A 139 0.72 16.09 -5.22
C ASP A 139 -0.33 15.82 -6.30
N TYR A 140 0.10 15.69 -7.56
CA TYR A 140 -0.79 15.39 -8.67
C TYR A 140 -1.50 14.04 -8.51
N MET A 141 -0.75 12.97 -8.18
CA MET A 141 -1.33 11.64 -7.95
C MET A 141 -2.27 11.62 -6.74
N THR A 142 -2.02 12.45 -5.73
CA THR A 142 -2.87 12.51 -4.53
C THR A 142 -4.16 13.29 -4.78
N GLU A 143 -4.09 14.41 -5.49
CA GLU A 143 -5.17 15.40 -5.51
C GLU A 143 -5.93 15.48 -6.84
N SER A 144 -5.28 15.14 -7.96
CA SER A 144 -5.75 15.52 -9.30
C SER A 144 -5.85 14.37 -10.29
N ALA A 145 -5.05 13.32 -10.13
CA ALA A 145 -5.00 12.21 -11.06
C ALA A 145 -6.33 11.46 -11.13
N SER A 146 -6.73 11.12 -12.35
CA SER A 146 -7.81 10.19 -12.62
C SER A 146 -7.42 8.76 -12.26
N PHE A 147 -8.42 7.89 -12.17
CA PHE A 147 -8.19 6.48 -11.84
C PHE A 147 -7.30 5.75 -12.86
N GLU A 148 -7.40 6.11 -14.14
CA GLU A 148 -6.56 5.54 -15.21
C GLU A 148 -5.10 6.01 -15.08
N GLU A 149 -4.88 7.27 -14.73
CA GLU A 149 -3.54 7.82 -14.50
C GLU A 149 -2.87 7.19 -13.27
N LEU A 150 -3.63 6.92 -12.20
CA LEU A 150 -3.15 6.17 -11.05
C LEU A 150 -2.73 4.75 -11.43
N LEU A 151 -3.53 4.04 -12.24
CA LEU A 151 -3.19 2.69 -12.72
C LEU A 151 -1.92 2.70 -13.56
N LEU A 152 -1.78 3.66 -14.48
CA LEU A 152 -0.59 3.81 -15.32
C LEU A 152 0.67 4.08 -14.49
N ALA A 153 0.61 5.06 -13.58
CA ALA A 153 1.72 5.42 -12.71
C ALA A 153 2.09 4.27 -11.76
N CYS A 154 1.11 3.57 -11.19
CA CYS A 154 1.36 2.41 -10.35
C CYS A 154 2.04 1.27 -11.12
N ALA A 155 1.60 0.98 -12.35
CA ALA A 155 2.20 -0.06 -13.19
C ALA A 155 3.65 0.27 -13.57
N ASP A 156 3.94 1.51 -13.96
CA ASP A 156 5.30 2.02 -14.17
C ASP A 156 6.16 1.82 -12.93
N LYS A 157 5.71 2.33 -11.77
CA LYS A 157 6.49 2.29 -10.53
C LYS A 157 6.66 0.88 -9.98
N LEU A 158 5.69 -0.01 -10.22
CA LEU A 158 5.81 -1.44 -9.92
C LEU A 158 6.89 -2.11 -10.77
N SER A 159 6.90 -1.89 -12.09
CA SER A 159 7.96 -2.41 -12.97
C SER A 159 9.35 -1.92 -12.53
N ASN A 160 9.45 -0.65 -12.14
CA ASN A 160 10.68 -0.08 -11.63
C ASN A 160 11.11 -0.72 -10.28
N LEU A 161 10.20 -0.93 -9.33
CA LEU A 161 10.53 -1.63 -8.08
C LEU A 161 10.92 -3.09 -8.28
N ARG A 162 10.32 -3.81 -9.24
CA ARG A 162 10.72 -5.19 -9.57
C ARG A 162 12.17 -5.23 -10.07
N SER A 163 12.54 -4.31 -10.97
CA SER A 163 13.92 -4.18 -11.44
C SER A 163 14.88 -3.83 -10.29
N ILE A 164 14.50 -2.88 -9.43
CA ILE A 164 15.29 -2.49 -8.25
C ILE A 164 15.46 -3.68 -7.30
N LYS A 165 14.40 -4.47 -7.07
CA LYS A 165 14.47 -5.65 -6.20
C LYS A 165 15.43 -6.70 -6.74
N ALA A 166 15.39 -6.97 -8.05
CA ALA A 166 16.29 -7.91 -8.69
C ALA A 166 17.75 -7.47 -8.50
N ASP A 167 18.06 -6.21 -8.80
CA ASP A 167 19.40 -5.64 -8.60
C ASP A 167 19.81 -5.65 -7.12
N TYR A 168 18.89 -5.37 -6.21
CA TYR A 168 19.15 -5.35 -4.77
C TYR A 168 19.50 -6.73 -4.23
N ILE A 169 18.91 -7.79 -4.77
CA ILE A 169 19.27 -9.17 -4.42
C ILE A 169 20.71 -9.49 -4.85
N GLU A 170 21.16 -8.95 -5.98
CA GLU A 170 22.50 -9.22 -6.52
C GLU A 170 23.61 -8.42 -5.84
N CYS A 171 23.40 -7.12 -5.61
CA CYS A 171 24.46 -6.20 -5.13
C CYS A 171 24.14 -5.46 -3.83
N GLY A 172 22.99 -5.71 -3.20
CA GLY A 172 22.63 -5.11 -1.92
C GLY A 172 22.62 -3.58 -1.97
N ASP A 173 23.15 -2.94 -0.92
CA ASP A 173 23.15 -1.47 -0.82
C ASP A 173 24.12 -0.78 -1.80
N GLU A 174 25.01 -1.51 -2.49
CA GLU A 174 25.84 -0.92 -3.57
C GLU A 174 24.98 -0.41 -4.73
N LEU A 175 23.76 -0.95 -4.90
CA LEU A 175 22.76 -0.51 -5.88
C LEU A 175 22.53 1.01 -5.82
N TRP A 176 22.49 1.58 -4.63
CA TRP A 176 22.14 2.98 -4.44
C TRP A 176 23.17 3.95 -5.04
N THR A 177 24.40 3.49 -5.29
CA THR A 177 25.44 4.27 -5.99
C THR A 177 25.11 4.52 -7.47
N ARG A 178 24.22 3.71 -8.06
CA ARG A 178 23.73 3.90 -9.43
C ARG A 178 22.76 5.08 -9.53
N PHE A 179 22.17 5.53 -8.42
CA PHE A 179 21.15 6.57 -8.40
C PHE A 179 21.74 7.94 -8.04
N ASN A 180 21.19 9.01 -8.61
CA ASN A 180 21.58 10.39 -8.27
C ASN A 180 21.13 10.81 -6.86
N ARG A 181 20.26 10.00 -6.24
CA ARG A 181 19.70 10.17 -4.90
C ARG A 181 19.74 8.83 -4.20
N GLY A 182 20.12 8.85 -2.92
CA GLY A 182 20.33 7.64 -2.12
C GLY A 182 19.03 6.94 -1.73
N LYS A 183 19.19 5.82 -1.02
CA LYS A 183 18.09 4.95 -0.56
C LYS A 183 16.97 5.71 0.13
N GLU A 184 17.29 6.67 0.99
CA GLU A 184 16.31 7.43 1.78
C GLU A 184 15.38 8.28 0.90
N GLN A 185 15.92 9.01 -0.08
CA GLN A 185 15.10 9.83 -0.97
C GLN A 185 14.28 8.95 -1.92
N GLN A 186 14.80 7.81 -2.34
CA GLN A 186 14.01 6.83 -3.11
C GLN A 186 12.88 6.26 -2.24
N SER A 187 13.18 5.89 -0.99
CA SER A 187 12.21 5.39 -0.01
C SER A 187 11.08 6.39 0.24
N TRP A 188 11.41 7.67 0.44
CA TRP A 188 10.46 8.76 0.56
C TRP A 188 9.47 8.80 -0.61
N TYR A 189 10.01 8.83 -1.82
CA TYR A 189 9.21 8.98 -3.03
C TYR A 189 8.25 7.81 -3.22
N TYR A 190 8.75 6.57 -3.11
CA TYR A 190 7.90 5.39 -3.22
C TYR A 190 6.87 5.28 -2.08
N SER A 191 7.23 5.63 -0.85
CA SER A 191 6.30 5.65 0.28
C SER A 191 5.10 6.57 0.00
N ARG A 192 5.36 7.81 -0.39
CA ARG A 192 4.31 8.79 -0.70
C ARG A 192 3.48 8.43 -1.93
N LEU A 193 4.08 7.80 -2.94
CA LEU A 193 3.32 7.27 -4.07
C LEU A 193 2.41 6.11 -3.69
N ILE A 194 2.87 5.19 -2.84
CA ILE A 194 2.04 4.08 -2.35
C ILE A 194 0.83 4.64 -1.59
N ASP A 195 1.02 5.67 -0.75
CA ASP A 195 -0.08 6.36 -0.10
C ASP A 195 -1.06 6.95 -1.13
N ALA A 196 -0.55 7.61 -2.18
CA ALA A 196 -1.39 8.15 -3.26
C ALA A 196 -2.13 7.07 -4.06
N PHE A 197 -1.55 5.86 -4.17
CA PHE A 197 -2.15 4.72 -4.86
C PHE A 197 -3.17 3.94 -4.01
N ALA A 198 -3.44 4.34 -2.76
CA ALA A 198 -4.45 3.70 -1.90
C ALA A 198 -5.83 3.44 -2.54
N PRO A 199 -6.36 4.29 -3.46
CA PRO A 199 -7.59 3.98 -4.19
C PRO A 199 -7.54 2.68 -5.01
N LEU A 200 -6.35 2.15 -5.33
CA LEU A 200 -6.13 0.93 -6.10
C LEU A 200 -6.09 -0.35 -5.24
N HIS A 201 -6.47 -0.31 -3.96
CA HIS A 201 -6.40 -1.45 -3.03
C HIS A 201 -7.15 -2.73 -3.47
N GLU A 202 -8.07 -2.64 -4.43
CA GLU A 202 -8.74 -3.81 -5.03
C GLU A 202 -7.90 -4.53 -6.10
N TYR A 203 -6.76 -3.96 -6.52
CA TYR A 203 -5.88 -4.49 -7.55
C TYR A 203 -4.62 -5.12 -6.95
N ASP A 204 -4.20 -6.27 -7.46
CA ASP A 204 -3.01 -6.99 -7.00
C ASP A 204 -1.74 -6.13 -7.09
N MET A 205 -1.64 -5.27 -8.11
CA MET A 205 -0.47 -4.40 -8.31
C MET A 205 -0.20 -3.47 -7.11
N TYR A 206 -1.24 -3.03 -6.41
CA TYR A 206 -1.11 -2.16 -5.24
C TYR A 206 -0.46 -2.90 -4.06
N TRP A 207 -0.88 -4.14 -3.83
CA TRP A 207 -0.29 -4.96 -2.77
C TRP A 207 1.11 -5.42 -3.13
N GLU A 208 1.36 -5.70 -4.40
CA GLU A 208 2.69 -6.08 -4.87
C GLU A 208 3.70 -4.94 -4.72
N ILE A 209 3.35 -3.72 -5.15
CA ILE A 209 4.25 -2.56 -5.02
C ILE A 209 4.53 -2.24 -3.54
N SER A 210 3.54 -2.35 -2.66
CA SER A 210 3.70 -2.20 -1.20
C SER A 210 4.62 -3.27 -0.59
N ASN A 211 4.47 -4.52 -1.03
CA ASN A 211 5.32 -5.62 -0.58
C ASN A 211 6.77 -5.45 -1.06
N LEU A 212 6.98 -5.06 -2.31
CA LEU A 212 8.32 -4.77 -2.84
C LEU A 212 8.96 -3.60 -2.12
N TYR A 213 8.19 -2.53 -1.84
CA TYR A 213 8.68 -1.40 -1.06
C TYR A 213 9.20 -1.84 0.31
N THR A 214 8.39 -2.58 1.07
CA THR A 214 8.79 -3.09 2.39
C THR A 214 10.00 -4.03 2.29
N ASP A 215 10.12 -4.82 1.22
CA ASP A 215 11.22 -5.74 0.98
C ASP A 215 12.56 -5.07 0.59
N ILE A 216 12.53 -3.82 0.13
CA ILE A 216 13.70 -3.07 -0.35
C ILE A 216 14.14 -2.01 0.66
N PHE A 217 13.16 -1.27 1.19
CA PHE A 217 13.42 -0.03 1.94
C PHE A 217 13.27 -0.20 3.45
N VAL A 218 12.43 -1.14 3.92
CA VAL A 218 12.14 -1.28 5.34
C VAL A 218 13.09 -2.28 5.99
N THR A 219 13.73 -1.85 7.07
CA THR A 219 14.57 -2.69 7.92
C THR A 219 13.85 -2.91 9.24
N TYR A 220 13.87 -4.16 9.71
CA TYR A 220 13.24 -4.55 10.96
C TYR A 220 14.29 -4.85 12.03
N TYR A 221 13.95 -4.47 13.26
CA TYR A 221 14.78 -4.74 14.42
C TYR A 221 13.94 -5.30 15.57
N ARG A 222 14.61 -5.96 16.51
CA ARG A 222 14.01 -6.35 17.79
C ARG A 222 14.86 -5.93 18.98
N GLU A 223 14.17 -5.75 20.10
CA GLU A 223 14.75 -5.67 21.44
C GLU A 223 14.06 -6.69 22.35
N PHE A 224 14.80 -7.18 23.35
CA PHE A 224 14.23 -7.87 24.50
C PHE A 224 14.49 -7.03 25.75
N ASN A 225 13.44 -6.46 26.32
CA ASN A 225 13.54 -5.56 27.48
C ASN A 225 12.58 -6.01 28.57
N GLU A 226 13.10 -6.25 29.78
CA GLU A 226 12.31 -6.62 30.97
C GLU A 226 11.29 -7.76 30.78
N GLY A 227 11.54 -8.69 29.84
CA GLY A 227 10.64 -9.80 29.55
C GLY A 227 9.65 -9.57 28.41
N ALA A 228 9.67 -8.39 27.78
CA ALA A 228 8.87 -8.04 26.61
C ALA A 228 9.73 -7.99 25.34
N GLU A 229 9.18 -8.47 24.22
CA GLU A 229 9.79 -8.35 22.91
C GLU A 229 9.19 -7.15 22.18
N ILE A 230 10.04 -6.22 21.77
CA ILE A 230 9.63 -5.03 21.00
C ILE A 230 10.17 -5.18 19.58
N ILE A 231 9.31 -4.90 18.60
CA ILE A 231 9.67 -4.90 17.18
C ILE A 231 9.70 -3.46 16.70
N TYR A 232 10.73 -3.14 15.92
CA TYR A 232 10.90 -1.84 15.29
C TYR A 232 10.96 -2.00 13.78
N GLN A 233 10.51 -1.00 13.06
CA GLN A 233 10.71 -0.87 11.62
C GLN A 233 11.16 0.54 11.29
N THR A 234 12.04 0.66 10.29
CA THR A 234 12.47 1.96 9.77
C THR A 234 12.67 1.88 8.28
N ASN A 235 12.34 2.96 7.57
CA ASN A 235 12.62 3.14 6.14
C ASN A 235 13.76 4.14 5.89
N GLY A 236 14.50 4.50 6.96
CA GLY A 236 15.57 5.50 6.96
C GLY A 236 15.10 6.93 7.27
N GLN A 237 13.81 7.23 7.12
CA GLN A 237 13.24 8.56 7.39
C GLN A 237 12.24 8.54 8.54
N GLU A 238 11.36 7.55 8.51
CA GLU A 238 10.34 7.31 9.51
C GLU A 238 10.67 5.99 10.21
N THR A 239 10.58 6.02 11.54
CA THR A 239 10.86 4.89 12.40
C THR A 239 9.67 4.66 13.31
N TYR A 240 9.31 3.40 13.50
CA TYR A 240 8.19 3.00 14.33
C TYR A 240 8.57 1.83 15.22
N PHE A 241 7.93 1.73 16.38
CA PHE A 241 7.88 0.49 17.16
C PHE A 241 6.45 -0.03 17.23
N TYR A 242 6.28 -1.34 17.38
CA TYR A 242 4.98 -1.95 17.52
C TYR A 242 4.52 -1.91 18.99
N HIS A 243 3.37 -1.29 19.24
CA HIS A 243 2.74 -1.22 20.55
C HIS A 243 1.65 -2.30 20.68
N GLU A 244 1.94 -3.32 21.47
CA GLU A 244 1.11 -4.52 21.65
C GLU A 244 -0.30 -4.25 22.22
N ASP A 245 -0.45 -3.31 23.17
CA ASP A 245 -1.77 -3.02 23.75
C ASP A 245 -2.77 -2.47 22.73
N ASN A 246 -2.31 -1.62 21.81
CA ASN A 246 -3.15 -0.99 20.79
C ASN A 246 -3.07 -1.74 19.45
N CYS A 247 -2.13 -2.68 19.32
CA CYS A 247 -1.81 -3.39 18.08
C CYS A 247 -1.49 -2.41 16.93
N GLN A 248 -0.68 -1.40 17.21
CA GLN A 248 -0.39 -0.29 16.29
C GLN A 248 1.09 0.05 16.27
N TRP A 249 1.57 0.52 15.12
CA TRP A 249 2.89 1.10 14.97
C TRP A 249 2.90 2.55 15.47
N ILE A 250 3.79 2.87 16.40
CA ILE A 250 3.94 4.20 17.00
C ILE A 250 5.25 4.84 16.52
N PRO A 251 5.23 6.09 16.04
CA PRO A 251 6.42 6.75 15.53
C PRO A 251 7.44 7.03 16.65
N ILE A 252 8.73 6.95 16.30
CA ILE A 252 9.88 7.29 17.16
C ILE A 252 10.57 8.51 16.57
N MET A 253 10.94 9.46 17.43
CA MET A 253 11.70 10.63 17.01
C MET A 253 13.13 10.24 16.63
N LEU A 254 13.71 10.92 15.64
CA LEU A 254 15.04 10.56 15.11
C LEU A 254 16.14 10.56 16.19
N ASP A 255 16.11 11.53 17.10
CA ASP A 255 17.09 11.66 18.18
C ASP A 255 16.98 10.56 19.26
N GLU A 256 15.81 9.95 19.39
CA GLU A 256 15.59 8.76 20.20
C GLU A 256 16.05 7.50 19.45
N TRP A 257 15.70 7.41 18.16
CA TRP A 257 16.11 6.30 17.29
C TRP A 257 17.63 6.12 17.23
N GLU A 258 18.39 7.21 17.05
CA GLU A 258 19.87 7.16 17.00
C GLU A 258 20.51 6.62 18.30
N LYS A 259 19.84 6.78 19.44
CA LYS A 259 20.33 6.27 20.73
C LYS A 259 20.06 4.79 20.90
N ILE A 260 18.91 4.31 20.42
CA ILE A 260 18.49 2.92 20.62
C ILE A 260 18.97 2.00 19.50
N GLN A 261 19.01 2.44 18.24
CA GLN A 261 19.35 1.59 17.08
C GLN A 261 20.63 0.75 17.27
N PRO A 262 21.74 1.27 17.83
CA PRO A 262 22.97 0.50 18.00
C PRO A 262 22.84 -0.70 18.96
N THR A 263 21.83 -0.72 19.84
CA THR A 263 21.60 -1.84 20.78
C THR A 263 20.63 -2.88 20.23
N LEU A 264 19.95 -2.59 19.12
CA LEU A 264 18.93 -3.45 18.54
C LEU A 264 19.52 -4.56 17.68
N THR A 265 18.81 -5.69 17.63
CA THR A 265 19.16 -6.80 16.73
C THR A 265 18.34 -6.71 15.44
N ALA A 266 19.00 -6.58 14.29
CA ALA A 266 18.31 -6.65 13.00
C ALA A 266 17.70 -8.03 12.76
N ILE A 267 16.48 -8.07 12.21
CA ILE A 267 15.74 -9.30 11.92
C ILE A 267 15.18 -9.27 10.51
N SER A 268 14.84 -10.44 9.98
CA SER A 268 14.17 -10.53 8.68
C SER A 268 12.73 -10.03 8.75
N LYS A 269 12.18 -9.58 7.62
CA LYS A 269 10.74 -9.23 7.50
C LYS A 269 9.84 -10.40 7.92
N ARG A 270 10.23 -11.64 7.59
CA ARG A 270 9.48 -12.84 7.98
C ARG A 270 9.40 -12.97 9.50
N GLU A 271 10.54 -12.86 10.19
CA GLU A 271 10.57 -12.88 11.66
C GLU A 271 9.76 -11.73 12.24
N ALA A 272 9.87 -10.52 11.69
CA ALA A 272 9.10 -9.38 12.15
C ALA A 272 7.59 -9.60 12.03
N LEU A 273 7.11 -10.14 10.91
CA LEU A 273 5.69 -10.46 10.70
C LEU A 273 5.21 -11.61 11.60
N GLU A 274 6.02 -12.64 11.80
CA GLU A 274 5.70 -13.74 12.73
C GLU A 274 5.61 -13.20 14.17
N MET A 275 6.53 -12.33 14.57
CA MET A 275 6.49 -11.66 15.87
C MET A 275 5.27 -10.73 15.98
N GLU A 276 4.98 -9.90 14.97
CA GLU A 276 3.82 -9.00 14.98
C GLU A 276 2.51 -9.78 15.08
N ASN A 277 2.35 -10.85 14.29
CA ASN A 277 1.16 -11.71 14.36
C ASN A 277 1.02 -12.36 15.75
N ARG A 278 2.12 -12.84 16.35
CA ARG A 278 2.12 -13.38 17.71
C ARG A 278 1.75 -12.31 18.74
N LEU A 279 2.33 -11.12 18.67
CA LEU A 279 1.96 -9.98 19.54
C LEU A 279 0.51 -9.55 19.30
N ARG A 280 -0.03 -9.71 18.10
CA ARG A 280 -1.41 -9.37 17.78
C ARG A 280 -2.40 -10.41 18.31
N GLU A 281 -2.08 -11.69 18.19
CA GLU A 281 -2.98 -12.79 18.51
C GLU A 281 -2.86 -13.26 19.96
N ASP A 282 -1.64 -13.42 20.46
CA ASP A 282 -1.39 -14.05 21.75
C ASP A 282 -1.30 -13.01 22.88
N TYR A 283 -0.97 -11.76 22.54
CA TYR A 283 -0.86 -10.72 23.56
C TYR A 283 -2.26 -10.30 24.04
N PRO A 284 -2.57 -10.46 25.33
CA PRO A 284 -3.88 -10.13 25.84
C PRO A 284 -4.02 -8.60 25.85
N SER A 285 -4.73 -8.07 24.86
CA SER A 285 -5.04 -6.66 24.69
C SER A 285 -6.53 -6.49 24.35
N PRO A 286 -7.10 -5.27 24.49
CA PRO A 286 -8.48 -5.05 24.10
C PRO A 286 -8.77 -5.39 22.64
N MET A 287 -7.83 -5.13 21.74
CA MET A 287 -7.96 -5.47 20.32
C MET A 287 -7.90 -6.99 20.08
N CYS A 288 -7.05 -7.70 20.81
CA CYS A 288 -7.01 -9.16 20.79
C CYS A 288 -8.37 -9.76 21.23
N LEU A 289 -8.97 -9.23 22.30
CA LEU A 289 -10.30 -9.68 22.76
C LEU A 289 -11.39 -9.51 21.69
N LEU A 290 -11.35 -8.41 20.92
CA LEU A 290 -12.30 -8.18 19.83
C LEU A 290 -12.12 -9.18 18.69
N ARG A 291 -10.88 -9.49 18.30
CA ARG A 291 -10.57 -10.49 17.26
C ARG A 291 -10.99 -11.90 17.66
N HIS A 292 -10.70 -12.30 18.89
CA HIS A 292 -11.11 -13.60 19.45
C HIS A 292 -12.59 -13.64 19.89
N GLN A 293 -13.42 -12.73 19.37
CA GLN A 293 -14.85 -12.66 19.63
C GLN A 293 -15.24 -12.67 21.12
N ARG A 294 -14.37 -12.13 21.98
CA ARG A 294 -14.51 -12.09 23.44
C ARG A 294 -14.44 -13.49 24.10
N ASP A 295 -13.52 -14.34 23.63
CA ASP A 295 -13.21 -15.62 24.26
C ASP A 295 -12.97 -15.47 25.79
N PRO A 296 -13.67 -16.25 26.64
CA PRO A 296 -13.53 -16.13 28.10
C PRO A 296 -12.11 -16.34 28.64
N ASN A 297 -11.30 -17.20 28.01
CA ASN A 297 -9.92 -17.42 28.44
C ASN A 297 -9.06 -16.19 28.17
N MET A 298 -9.25 -15.55 27.01
CA MET A 298 -8.54 -14.31 26.69
C MET A 298 -8.93 -13.16 27.61
N ILE A 299 -10.21 -13.07 28.00
CA ILE A 299 -10.67 -12.08 29.00
C ILE A 299 -9.95 -12.29 30.33
N VAL A 300 -9.85 -13.54 30.80
CA VAL A 300 -9.14 -13.87 32.04
C VAL A 300 -7.64 -13.60 31.92
N LEU A 301 -7.01 -13.91 30.78
CA LEU A 301 -5.61 -13.60 30.54
C LEU A 301 -5.33 -12.09 30.58
N TYR A 302 -6.22 -11.29 29.99
CA TYR A 302 -6.12 -9.83 30.06
C TYR A 302 -6.34 -9.29 31.47
N ALA A 303 -7.32 -9.81 32.20
CA ALA A 303 -7.52 -9.45 33.60
C ALA A 303 -6.29 -9.79 34.47
N LYS A 304 -5.68 -10.97 34.27
CA LYS A 304 -4.42 -11.35 34.93
C LYS A 304 -3.26 -10.42 34.57
N LYS A 305 -3.19 -9.96 33.32
CA LYS A 305 -2.19 -8.98 32.88
C LYS A 305 -2.33 -7.67 33.66
N LEU A 306 -3.53 -7.10 33.70
CA LEU A 306 -3.79 -5.86 34.43
C LEU A 306 -3.39 -5.98 35.92
N LEU A 307 -3.59 -7.16 36.52
CA LEU A 307 -3.18 -7.42 37.90
C LEU A 307 -1.66 -7.49 38.09
N ARG A 308 -0.93 -8.05 37.12
CA ARG A 308 0.54 -8.09 37.13
C ARG A 308 1.13 -6.69 36.98
N GLU A 309 0.50 -5.85 36.16
CA GLU A 309 0.86 -4.44 35.97
C GLU A 309 0.51 -3.55 37.19
N GLY A 310 -0.13 -4.11 38.22
CA GLY A 310 -0.42 -3.40 39.46
C GLY A 310 -1.61 -2.46 39.39
N HIS A 311 -2.47 -2.59 38.38
CA HIS A 311 -3.72 -1.83 38.32
C HIS A 311 -4.63 -2.17 39.51
N SER A 312 -5.50 -1.23 39.85
CA SER A 312 -6.53 -1.40 40.88
C SER A 312 -7.92 -1.31 40.24
N PRO A 313 -8.99 -1.72 40.95
CA PRO A 313 -10.37 -1.57 40.46
C PRO A 313 -10.74 -0.15 40.01
N ARG A 314 -10.04 0.88 40.50
CA ARG A 314 -10.25 2.28 40.10
C ARG A 314 -10.03 2.52 38.60
N LEU A 315 -9.17 1.73 37.94
CA LEU A 315 -8.93 1.81 36.49
C LEU A 315 -10.24 1.79 35.69
N PHE A 316 -11.19 0.94 36.07
CA PHE A 316 -12.44 0.79 35.34
C PHE A 316 -13.36 2.01 35.48
N ALA A 317 -13.28 2.75 36.58
CA ALA A 317 -14.04 4.00 36.73
C ALA A 317 -13.60 5.03 35.68
N ASP A 318 -12.30 5.15 35.43
CA ASP A 318 -11.73 6.06 34.43
C ASP A 318 -12.06 5.60 32.99
N LEU A 319 -11.98 4.30 32.72
CA LEU A 319 -12.34 3.72 31.43
C LEU A 319 -13.82 3.90 31.10
N TRP A 320 -14.71 3.75 32.09
CA TRP A 320 -16.16 3.99 31.91
C TRP A 320 -16.47 5.48 31.68
N ASN A 321 -15.76 6.40 32.36
CA ASN A 321 -15.95 7.84 32.19
C ASN A 321 -15.55 8.35 30.79
N ASN A 322 -14.60 7.68 30.13
CA ASN A 322 -14.14 8.02 28.78
C ASN A 322 -14.75 7.11 27.69
N MET A 323 -15.92 6.52 27.93
CA MET A 323 -16.61 5.59 27.02
C MET A 323 -15.67 4.55 26.36
N GLY A 324 -14.81 3.95 27.18
CA GLY A 324 -14.04 2.76 26.85
C GLY A 324 -12.82 2.97 25.96
N GLY A 325 -12.44 4.18 25.56
CA GLY A 325 -11.27 4.38 24.70
C GLY A 325 -11.33 3.58 23.38
N GLY A 326 -12.55 3.35 22.85
CA GLY A 326 -12.79 2.49 21.68
C GLY A 326 -13.15 1.03 22.01
N ILE A 327 -13.12 0.62 23.28
CA ILE A 327 -13.54 -0.73 23.73
C ILE A 327 -15.07 -0.77 23.89
N PRO A 328 -15.76 -1.72 23.24
CA PRO A 328 -17.21 -1.90 23.44
C PRO A 328 -17.58 -2.14 24.90
N ALA A 329 -18.65 -1.49 25.37
CA ALA A 329 -19.09 -1.51 26.76
C ALA A 329 -19.23 -2.92 27.37
N HIS A 330 -19.75 -3.88 26.59
CA HIS A 330 -19.90 -5.26 27.05
C HIS A 330 -18.55 -5.98 27.22
N THR A 331 -17.55 -5.67 26.39
CA THR A 331 -16.18 -6.17 26.51
C THR A 331 -15.53 -5.59 27.76
N LEU A 332 -15.65 -4.27 27.95
CA LEU A 332 -15.15 -3.59 29.14
C LEU A 332 -15.75 -4.18 30.43
N ARG A 333 -17.06 -4.44 30.44
CA ARG A 333 -17.73 -5.08 31.59
C ARG A 333 -17.23 -6.50 31.85
N ALA A 334 -17.00 -7.30 30.82
CA ALA A 334 -16.51 -8.67 31.00
C ALA A 334 -15.08 -8.68 31.59
N ILE A 335 -14.22 -7.76 31.14
CA ILE A 335 -12.88 -7.56 31.69
C ILE A 335 -12.96 -7.12 33.15
N GLU A 336 -13.81 -6.13 33.46
CA GLU A 336 -14.03 -5.63 34.84
C GLU A 336 -14.43 -6.77 35.78
N CYS A 337 -15.40 -7.61 35.39
CA CYS A 337 -15.83 -8.75 36.19
C CYS A 337 -14.71 -9.76 36.43
N ALA A 338 -13.95 -10.13 35.39
CA ALA A 338 -12.83 -11.06 35.52
C ALA A 338 -11.70 -10.49 36.39
N PHE A 339 -11.40 -9.19 36.25
CA PHE A 339 -10.38 -8.51 37.03
C PHE A 339 -10.75 -8.45 38.51
N LEU A 340 -11.97 -8.03 38.85
CA LEU A 340 -12.44 -7.97 40.24
C LEU A 340 -12.37 -9.34 40.92
N ALA A 341 -12.84 -10.39 40.22
CA ALA A 341 -12.80 -11.75 40.75
C ALA A 341 -11.37 -12.24 41.05
N LEU A 342 -10.39 -11.84 40.25
CA LEU A 342 -8.98 -12.17 40.46
C LEU A 342 -8.30 -11.25 41.49
N TYR A 343 -8.70 -9.98 41.58
CA TYR A 343 -8.17 -9.01 42.54
C TYR A 343 -8.52 -9.42 43.97
N GLU A 344 -9.77 -9.80 44.22
CA GLU A 344 -10.25 -10.27 45.54
C GLU A 344 -9.55 -11.56 46.02
N GLN A 345 -9.08 -12.39 45.08
CA GLN A 345 -8.30 -13.60 45.39
C GLN A 345 -6.84 -13.31 45.75
N LYS A 346 -6.31 -12.13 45.40
CA LYS A 346 -4.92 -11.72 45.72
C LYS A 346 -4.78 -11.22 47.16
N ASP A 347 -5.88 -10.77 47.77
CA ASP A 347 -5.95 -10.24 49.14
C ASP A 347 -6.33 -11.33 50.18
N GLN A 348 -6.46 -12.60 49.76
CA GLN A 348 -6.59 -13.79 50.61
C GLN A 348 -5.28 -14.57 50.65
#